data_AF-A0A9Q0E5T7-F1
#
_entry.id   AF-A0A9Q0E5T7-F1
#
_cell.length_a   1.000
_cell.length_b   1.000
_cell.length_c   1.000
_cell.angle_alpha   90.00
_cell.angle_beta   90.00
_cell.angle_gamma   90.00
#
_symmetry.space_group_name_H-M   'P 1'
#
loop_
_entity.id
_entity.type
_entity.pdbx_description
1 polymer ?
#
loop_
_entity_poly.entity_id
_entity_poly.type
_entity_poly.pdbx_seq_one_letter_code
_entity_poly.pdbx_strand_id
1 'polypeptide(L)'
;MKERLFTTTANRAQASVAANRKEAYNSLINQMAVLNPDNWDHDNSRFGDNEVRALCDVLHVNQQEAHLGFTEYKASGGRKIPNKMKKLLMAVDTLSPSNADCERGFSTMNNIITEYRSKLTTKNAANLLFISSVGPPCRQWDPLPYVKTWLGKGRRAAHSTSCMARR
;
A
#
# COMPACT_ATOMS: atom_id res chain seq x y z
N MET A 1 -22.34 3.53 6.16
CA MET A 1 -20.86 3.73 6.13
C MET A 1 -20.11 2.40 5.96
N LYS A 2 -20.51 1.31 6.64
CA LYS A 2 -19.91 -0.04 6.50
C LYS A 2 -19.95 -0.66 5.10
N GLU A 3 -20.97 -0.36 4.28
CA GLU A 3 -21.14 -1.00 2.96
C GLU A 3 -20.32 -0.36 1.83
N ARG A 4 -19.90 0.89 1.98
CA ARG A 4 -19.19 1.63 0.92
C ARG A 4 -17.67 1.58 1.06
N LEU A 5 -17.15 0.99 2.14
CA LEU A 5 -15.72 1.09 2.43
C LEU A 5 -14.87 0.25 1.46
N PHE A 6 -15.32 -0.95 1.02
CA PHE A 6 -14.49 -1.83 0.15
C PHE A 6 -15.26 -2.83 -0.74
N THR A 7 -16.31 -2.41 -1.44
CA THR A 7 -16.81 -3.16 -2.61
C THR A 7 -16.04 -2.75 -3.87
N THR A 8 -14.73 -2.99 -3.91
CA THR A 8 -13.91 -2.76 -5.11
C THR A 8 -13.97 -3.97 -6.03
N THR A 9 -15.16 -4.19 -6.58
CA THR A 9 -15.33 -5.10 -7.70
C THR A 9 -15.02 -4.29 -8.96
N ALA A 10 -13.97 -4.64 -9.70
CA ALA A 10 -13.85 -4.15 -11.07
C ALA A 10 -15.17 -4.50 -11.79
N ASN A 11 -15.74 -3.62 -12.62
CA ASN A 11 -17.04 -3.83 -13.28
C ASN A 11 -17.17 -5.17 -14.06
N ARG A 12 -16.07 -5.92 -14.23
CA ARG A 12 -16.00 -7.24 -14.88
C ARG A 12 -15.57 -8.41 -13.97
N ALA A 13 -15.39 -8.23 -12.66
CA ALA A 13 -15.03 -9.38 -11.82
C ALA A 13 -16.24 -10.32 -11.69
N GLN A 14 -16.01 -11.63 -11.83
CA GLN A 14 -17.05 -12.64 -11.65
C GLN A 14 -17.64 -12.52 -10.24
N ALA A 15 -18.96 -12.71 -10.11
CA ALA A 15 -19.69 -12.56 -8.85
C ALA A 15 -19.12 -13.43 -7.71
N SER A 16 -18.62 -14.63 -8.02
CA SER A 16 -17.94 -15.52 -7.07
C SER A 16 -16.64 -14.93 -6.53
N VAL A 17 -15.85 -14.27 -7.38
CA VAL A 17 -14.61 -13.60 -6.98
C VAL A 17 -14.89 -12.39 -6.08
N ALA A 18 -15.98 -11.67 -6.36
CA ALA A 18 -16.41 -10.55 -5.52
C ALA A 18 -16.86 -11.01 -4.12
N ALA A 19 -17.60 -12.13 -4.03
CA ALA A 19 -18.03 -12.72 -2.77
C ALA A 19 -16.85 -13.16 -1.90
N ASN A 20 -15.90 -13.92 -2.46
CA ASN A 20 -14.71 -14.38 -1.73
C ASN A 20 -13.85 -13.21 -1.19
N ARG A 21 -13.75 -12.11 -1.94
CA ARG A 21 -13.03 -10.91 -1.47
C ARG A 21 -13.72 -10.22 -0.31
N LYS A 22 -15.05 -10.15 -0.34
CA LYS A 22 -15.85 -9.58 0.75
C LYS A 22 -15.68 -10.40 2.03
N GLU A 23 -15.66 -11.72 1.91
CA GLU A 23 -15.41 -12.63 3.05
C GLU A 23 -14.01 -12.46 3.61
N ALA A 24 -12.97 -12.43 2.75
CA ALA A 24 -11.60 -12.19 3.16
C ALA A 24 -11.43 -10.83 3.86
N TYR A 25 -12.08 -9.79 3.35
CA TYR A 25 -12.08 -8.46 3.97
C TYR A 25 -12.74 -8.47 5.35
N ASN A 26 -13.94 -9.06 5.47
CA ASN A 26 -14.62 -9.15 6.76
C ASN A 26 -13.79 -9.94 7.77
N SER A 27 -13.13 -11.02 7.33
CA SER A 27 -12.18 -11.77 8.13
C SER A 27 -11.05 -10.87 8.64
N LEU A 28 -10.42 -10.09 7.76
CA LEU A 28 -9.34 -9.16 8.12
C LEU A 28 -9.81 -8.10 9.13
N ILE A 29 -11.00 -7.53 8.95
CA ILE A 29 -11.57 -6.55 9.88
C ILE A 29 -11.85 -7.17 11.26
N ASN A 30 -12.42 -8.37 11.28
CA ASN A 30 -12.64 -9.09 12.53
C ASN A 30 -11.32 -9.42 13.23
N GLN A 31 -10.28 -9.77 12.48
CA GLN A 31 -8.96 -9.98 13.03
C GLN A 31 -8.37 -8.71 13.62
N MET A 32 -8.51 -7.54 12.97
CA MET A 32 -8.05 -6.26 13.52
C MET A 32 -8.83 -5.82 14.75
N ALA A 33 -10.11 -6.19 14.86
CA ALA A 33 -10.96 -5.82 15.98
C ALA A 33 -10.42 -6.33 17.32
N VAL A 34 -9.67 -7.44 17.34
CA VAL A 34 -9.04 -7.98 18.57
C VAL A 34 -7.93 -7.10 19.11
N LEU A 35 -7.43 -6.13 18.34
CA LEU A 35 -6.42 -5.19 18.81
C LEU A 35 -7.03 -4.08 19.67
N ASN A 36 -8.35 -3.88 19.63
CA ASN A 36 -9.06 -2.95 20.49
C ASN A 36 -9.44 -3.63 21.83
N PRO A 37 -8.95 -3.11 22.98
CA PRO A 37 -9.31 -3.63 24.30
C PRO A 37 -10.81 -3.68 24.60
N ASP A 38 -11.60 -2.78 24.03
CA ASP A 38 -13.06 -2.74 24.24
C ASP A 38 -13.80 -3.98 23.70
N ASN A 39 -13.16 -4.71 22.78
CA ASN A 39 -13.72 -5.89 22.14
C ASN A 39 -13.30 -7.20 22.84
N TRP A 40 -12.53 -7.14 23.93
CA TRP A 40 -11.97 -8.32 24.56
C TRP A 40 -12.99 -9.07 25.41
N ASP A 41 -13.03 -10.38 25.21
CA ASP A 41 -13.63 -11.29 26.17
C ASP A 41 -12.66 -11.46 27.36
N HIS A 42 -12.94 -10.77 28.46
CA HIS A 42 -12.10 -10.79 29.66
C HIS A 42 -12.07 -12.16 30.35
N ASP A 43 -13.04 -13.04 30.10
CA ASP A 43 -13.09 -14.38 30.68
C ASP A 43 -12.24 -15.38 29.89
N ASN A 44 -11.91 -15.05 28.63
CA ASN A 44 -11.12 -15.90 27.75
C ASN A 44 -9.66 -15.43 27.62
N SER A 45 -8.77 -16.07 28.38
CA SER A 45 -7.32 -15.81 28.35
C SER A 45 -6.69 -15.91 26.95
N ARG A 46 -7.24 -16.78 26.08
CA ARG A 46 -6.76 -17.02 24.70
C ARG A 46 -7.46 -16.17 23.64
N PHE A 47 -8.33 -15.24 24.05
CA PHE A 47 -9.03 -14.36 23.12
C PHE A 47 -8.03 -13.59 22.24
N GLY A 48 -8.26 -13.59 20.93
CA GLY A 48 -7.45 -12.86 19.95
C GLY A 48 -6.15 -13.55 19.50
N ASP A 49 -5.76 -14.68 20.10
CA ASP A 49 -4.47 -15.32 19.80
C ASP A 49 -4.38 -15.83 18.34
N ASN A 50 -5.48 -16.38 17.83
CA ASN A 50 -5.54 -16.90 16.45
C ASN A 50 -5.64 -15.77 15.44
N GLU A 51 -6.38 -14.73 15.77
CA GLU A 51 -6.56 -13.53 14.95
C GLU A 51 -5.25 -12.76 14.82
N VAL A 52 -4.51 -12.58 15.91
CA VAL A 52 -3.16 -11.97 15.87
C VAL A 52 -2.21 -12.80 15.02
N ARG A 53 -2.27 -14.13 15.10
CA ARG A 53 -1.47 -15.01 14.23
C ARG A 53 -1.81 -14.80 12.76
N ALA A 54 -3.10 -14.83 12.43
CA ALA A 54 -3.57 -14.60 11.06
C ALA A 54 -3.18 -13.21 10.53
N LEU A 55 -3.24 -12.17 11.37
CA LEU A 55 -2.75 -10.83 11.00
C LEU A 55 -1.26 -10.82 10.71
N CYS A 56 -0.46 -11.52 11.50
CA CYS A 56 0.99 -11.60 11.28
C CYS A 56 1.30 -12.26 9.95
N ASP A 57 0.56 -13.30 9.57
CA ASP A 57 0.71 -13.97 8.28
C ASP A 57 0.36 -13.05 7.11
N VAL A 58 -0.76 -12.30 7.22
CA VAL A 58 -1.22 -11.36 6.18
C VAL A 58 -0.30 -10.14 6.04
N LEU A 59 0.17 -9.60 7.16
CA LEU A 59 0.99 -8.38 7.19
C LEU A 59 2.49 -8.66 7.13
N HIS A 60 2.87 -9.94 7.08
CA HIS A 60 4.25 -10.40 7.08
C HIS A 60 5.08 -9.84 8.25
N VAL A 61 4.48 -9.85 9.45
CA VAL A 61 5.12 -9.42 10.71
C VAL A 61 5.57 -10.65 11.50
N ASN A 62 6.63 -10.52 12.31
CA ASN A 62 7.11 -11.61 13.14
C ASN A 62 6.03 -12.07 14.15
N GLN A 63 5.49 -13.26 13.91
CA GLN A 63 4.41 -13.84 14.71
C GLN A 63 4.79 -14.05 16.19
N GLN A 64 6.02 -14.45 16.49
CA GLN A 64 6.46 -14.69 17.87
C GLN A 64 6.57 -13.38 18.65
N GLU A 65 7.22 -12.36 18.06
CA GLU A 65 7.31 -11.03 18.67
C GLU A 65 5.92 -10.43 18.90
N ALA A 66 5.07 -10.50 17.88
CA ALA A 66 3.72 -9.96 17.93
C ALA A 66 2.84 -10.67 18.97
N HIS A 67 2.87 -12.01 19.04
CA HIS A 67 2.11 -12.77 20.04
C HIS A 67 2.58 -12.46 21.46
N LEU A 68 3.88 -12.43 21.72
CA LEU A 68 4.41 -12.04 23.04
C LEU A 68 4.00 -10.61 23.40
N GLY A 69 4.07 -9.69 22.44
CA GLY A 69 3.63 -8.31 22.61
C GLY A 69 2.13 -8.21 22.89
N PHE A 70 1.31 -9.00 22.22
CA PHE A 70 -0.14 -9.01 22.45
C PHE A 70 -0.50 -9.58 23.83
N THR A 71 0.17 -10.62 24.29
CA THR A 71 -0.02 -11.17 25.64
C THR A 71 0.35 -10.15 26.73
N GLU A 72 1.47 -9.43 26.57
CA GLU A 72 1.84 -8.34 27.48
C GLU A 72 0.84 -7.18 27.42
N TYR A 73 0.33 -6.85 26.23
CA TYR A 73 -0.69 -5.82 26.04
C TYR A 73 -1.99 -6.19 26.75
N LYS A 74 -2.46 -7.45 26.61
CA LYS A 74 -3.61 -7.99 27.34
C LYS A 74 -3.40 -7.94 28.86
N ALA A 75 -2.23 -8.37 29.34
CA ALA A 75 -1.89 -8.33 30.76
C ALA A 75 -1.91 -6.90 31.35
N SER A 76 -1.63 -5.88 30.53
CA SER A 76 -1.74 -4.46 30.92
C SER A 76 -3.16 -3.90 30.87
N GLY A 77 -4.16 -4.71 30.49
CA GLY A 77 -5.53 -4.26 30.23
C GLY A 77 -5.63 -3.28 29.07
N GLY A 78 -4.73 -3.39 28.07
CA GLY A 78 -4.71 -2.50 26.91
C GLY A 78 -4.12 -1.11 27.17
N ARG A 79 -3.56 -0.86 28.37
CA ARG A 79 -3.10 0.49 28.77
C ARG A 79 -1.71 0.83 28.25
N LYS A 80 -0.87 -0.18 27.99
CA LYS A 80 0.54 0.03 27.62
C LYS A 80 0.89 -0.80 26.41
N ILE A 81 1.21 -0.13 25.30
CA ILE A 81 1.64 -0.78 24.06
C ILE A 81 3.08 -1.30 24.19
N PRO A 82 3.32 -2.63 24.12
CA PRO A 82 4.66 -3.19 24.23
C PRO A 82 5.49 -2.96 22.97
N ASN A 83 6.81 -2.84 23.13
CA ASN A 83 7.72 -2.62 21.98
C ASN A 83 7.62 -3.73 20.93
N LYS A 84 7.41 -4.98 21.36
CA LYS A 84 7.28 -6.15 20.47
C LYS A 84 6.02 -6.10 19.60
N MET A 85 4.99 -5.35 20.02
CA MET A 85 3.72 -5.20 19.30
C MET A 85 3.73 -4.02 18.31
N LYS A 86 4.66 -3.06 18.44
CA LYS A 86 4.68 -1.83 17.64
C LYS A 86 4.70 -2.07 16.13
N LYS A 87 5.45 -3.08 15.66
CA LYS A 87 5.52 -3.42 14.23
C LYS A 87 4.16 -3.87 13.69
N LEU A 88 3.42 -4.66 14.47
CA LEU A 88 2.09 -5.12 14.09
C LEU A 88 1.12 -3.95 14.00
N LEU A 89 1.08 -3.08 15.02
CA LEU A 89 0.21 -1.90 15.03
C LEU A 89 0.56 -0.95 13.88
N MET A 90 1.85 -0.67 13.67
CA MET A 90 2.29 0.15 12.54
C MET A 90 1.85 -0.44 11.20
N ALA A 91 1.96 -1.76 11.01
CA ALA A 91 1.49 -2.40 9.78
C ALA A 91 -0.04 -2.25 9.60
N VAL A 92 -0.82 -2.42 10.67
CA VAL A 92 -2.28 -2.21 10.62
C VAL A 92 -2.63 -0.76 10.31
N ASP A 93 -1.96 0.21 10.96
CA ASP A 93 -2.19 1.65 10.78
C ASP A 93 -1.82 2.14 9.37
N THR A 94 -0.92 1.43 8.66
CA THR A 94 -0.58 1.75 7.26
C THR A 94 -1.64 1.32 6.26
N LEU A 95 -2.62 0.50 6.66
CA LEU A 95 -3.69 0.09 5.77
C LEU A 95 -4.65 1.25 5.58
N SER A 96 -4.75 1.72 4.34
CA SER A 96 -5.72 2.76 4.01
C SER A 96 -7.15 2.25 4.22
N PRO A 97 -8.02 3.00 4.90
CA PRO A 97 -9.43 2.67 5.08
C PRO A 97 -10.26 2.90 3.81
N SER A 98 -9.66 3.40 2.72
CA SER A 98 -10.33 3.63 1.45
C SER A 98 -9.36 3.53 0.26
N ASN A 99 -9.90 3.22 -0.91
CA ASN A 99 -9.20 3.27 -2.19
C ASN A 99 -9.29 4.64 -2.88
N ALA A 100 -9.96 5.64 -2.27
CA ALA A 100 -10.22 6.93 -2.90
C ALA A 100 -8.93 7.61 -3.39
N ASP A 101 -7.84 7.52 -2.63
CA ASP A 101 -6.55 8.08 -3.03
C ASP A 101 -5.96 7.37 -4.26
N CYS A 102 -6.12 6.04 -4.35
CA CYS A 102 -5.74 5.28 -5.53
C CYS A 102 -6.58 5.68 -6.75
N GLU A 103 -7.90 5.80 -6.60
CA GLU A 103 -8.80 6.21 -7.68
C GLU A 103 -8.46 7.60 -8.22
N ARG A 104 -8.14 8.56 -7.33
CA ARG A 104 -7.66 9.90 -7.71
C ARG A 104 -6.35 9.83 -8.50
N GLY A 105 -5.41 8.99 -8.08
CA GLY A 105 -4.15 8.76 -8.80
C GLY A 105 -4.36 8.21 -10.21
N PHE A 106 -5.22 7.20 -10.36
CA PHE A 106 -5.57 6.64 -11.67
C PHE A 106 -6.37 7.62 -12.54
N SER A 107 -7.27 8.40 -11.95
CA SER A 107 -8.01 9.44 -12.68
C SER A 107 -7.07 10.50 -13.25
N THR A 108 -6.06 10.93 -12.46
CA THR A 108 -5.03 11.88 -12.91
C THR A 108 -4.22 11.34 -14.09
N MET A 109 -3.96 10.02 -14.11
CA MET A 109 -3.25 9.37 -15.21
C MET A 109 -4.00 9.41 -16.55
N ASN A 110 -5.33 9.54 -16.54
CA ASN A 110 -6.13 9.67 -17.78
C ASN A 110 -5.78 10.94 -18.57
N ASN A 111 -5.24 11.98 -17.91
CA ASN A 111 -4.74 13.18 -18.60
C ASN A 111 -3.48 12.89 -19.42
N ILE A 112 -2.71 11.87 -19.04
CA ILE A 112 -1.43 11.50 -19.66
C ILE A 112 -1.63 10.39 -20.69
N ILE A 113 -2.46 9.39 -20.37
CA ILE A 113 -2.78 8.25 -21.23
C ILE A 113 -4.01 8.62 -22.07
N THR A 114 -3.78 9.34 -23.16
CA THR A 114 -4.84 9.60 -24.16
C THR A 114 -4.66 8.69 -25.37
N GLU A 115 -5.77 8.32 -26.02
CA GLU A 115 -5.81 7.47 -27.22
C GLU A 115 -4.95 8.03 -28.36
N TYR A 116 -4.83 9.36 -28.45
CA TYR A 116 -4.16 10.04 -29.55
C TYR A 116 -2.69 10.40 -29.28
N ARG A 117 -2.24 10.55 -28.02
CA ARG A 117 -0.86 11.01 -27.70
C ARG A 117 0.09 9.97 -27.09
N SER A 118 -0.30 8.71 -26.92
CA SER A 118 0.44 7.83 -25.98
C SER A 118 0.77 6.46 -26.56
N LYS A 119 1.94 6.32 -27.24
CA LYS A 119 2.63 5.01 -27.32
C LYS A 119 3.34 4.68 -25.98
N LEU A 120 2.77 5.09 -24.86
CA LEU A 120 3.31 4.77 -23.54
C LEU A 120 2.99 3.31 -23.24
N THR A 121 4.03 2.51 -23.05
CA THR A 121 3.86 1.15 -22.55
C THR A 121 3.32 1.18 -21.13
N THR A 122 2.62 0.12 -20.71
CA THR A 122 2.14 -0.04 -19.33
C THR A 122 3.25 0.16 -18.29
N LYS A 123 4.48 -0.28 -18.63
CA LYS A 123 5.66 -0.07 -17.79
C LYS A 123 5.97 1.42 -17.59
N ASN A 124 5.93 2.21 -18.66
CA ASN A 124 6.21 3.64 -18.56
C ASN A 124 5.09 4.39 -17.84
N ALA A 125 3.83 4.00 -18.07
CA ALA A 125 2.68 4.51 -17.32
C ALA A 125 2.83 4.24 -15.81
N ALA A 126 3.15 3.00 -15.42
CA ALA A 126 3.37 2.64 -14.02
C ALA A 126 4.52 3.44 -13.38
N ASN A 127 5.63 3.64 -14.10
CA ASN A 127 6.75 4.45 -13.63
C ASN A 127 6.34 5.92 -13.39
N LEU A 128 5.52 6.50 -14.26
CA LEU A 128 5.04 7.88 -14.10
C LEU A 128 4.12 8.02 -12.88
N LEU A 129 3.20 7.06 -12.69
CA LEU A 129 2.35 7.02 -11.49
C LEU A 129 3.20 6.89 -10.23
N PHE A 130 4.21 6.03 -10.24
CA PHE A 130 5.13 5.87 -9.11
C PHE A 130 5.87 7.18 -8.80
N ILE A 131 6.45 7.83 -9.80
CA ILE A 131 7.13 9.12 -9.63
C ILE A 131 6.15 10.18 -9.07
N SER A 132 4.91 10.21 -9.55
CA SER A 132 3.91 11.15 -9.04
C SER A 132 3.49 10.88 -7.60
N SER A 133 3.46 9.62 -7.17
CA SER A 133 3.00 9.24 -5.83
C SER A 133 4.09 9.27 -4.76
N VAL A 134 5.33 8.88 -5.11
CA VAL A 134 6.45 8.78 -4.14
C VAL A 134 7.61 9.73 -4.43
N GLY A 135 7.59 10.41 -5.58
CA GLY A 135 8.65 11.35 -5.94
C GLY A 135 8.62 12.60 -5.06
N PRO A 136 9.77 13.27 -4.90
CA PRO A 136 9.79 14.53 -4.19
C PRO A 136 9.00 15.60 -4.96
N PRO A 137 8.44 16.61 -4.27
CA PRO A 137 7.80 17.75 -4.93
C PRO A 137 8.72 18.35 -5.99
N CYS A 138 8.17 18.83 -7.11
CA CYS A 138 8.98 19.38 -8.21
C CYS A 138 9.95 20.48 -7.76
N ARG A 139 9.60 21.24 -6.72
CA ARG A 139 10.45 22.30 -6.13
C ARG A 139 11.67 21.78 -5.35
N GLN A 140 11.63 20.52 -4.91
CA GLN A 140 12.68 19.87 -4.13
C GLN A 140 13.46 18.84 -4.96
N TRP A 141 13.01 18.56 -6.19
CA TRP A 141 13.72 17.67 -7.10
C TRP A 141 14.98 18.35 -7.65
N ASP A 142 16.15 17.77 -7.41
CA ASP A 142 17.40 18.16 -8.07
C ASP A 142 17.61 17.34 -9.36
N PRO A 143 17.48 17.95 -10.56
CA PRO A 143 17.66 17.23 -11.82
C PRO A 143 19.13 17.00 -12.18
N LEU A 144 20.09 17.70 -11.56
CA LEU A 144 21.49 17.71 -12.01
C LEU A 144 22.16 16.32 -12.02
N PRO A 145 22.03 15.47 -10.99
CA PRO A 145 22.65 14.14 -11.00
C PRO A 145 22.14 13.26 -12.14
N TYR A 146 20.83 13.35 -12.41
CA TYR A 146 20.18 12.60 -13.48
C TYR A 146 20.65 13.08 -14.86
N VAL A 147 20.65 14.39 -15.10
CA VAL A 147 21.07 14.98 -16.38
C VAL A 147 22.53 14.63 -16.69
N LYS A 148 23.42 14.72 -15.70
CA LYS A 148 24.84 14.34 -15.86
C LYS A 148 24.99 12.88 -16.26
N THR A 149 24.26 11.98 -15.60
CA THR A 149 24.28 10.54 -15.91
C THR A 149 23.66 10.24 -17.28
N TRP A 150 22.61 10.95 -17.66
CA TRP A 150 21.96 10.82 -18.97
C TRP A 150 22.93 11.18 -20.11
N LEU A 151 23.58 12.34 -19.99
CA LEU A 151 24.59 12.80 -20.95
C LEU A 151 25.83 11.90 -20.97
N GLY A 152 26.29 11.44 -19.79
CA GLY A 152 27.41 10.51 -19.68
C GLY A 152 27.17 9.15 -20.35
N LYS A 153 25.91 8.72 -20.46
CA LYS A 153 25.50 7.53 -21.22
C LYS A 153 25.37 7.77 -22.73
N GLY A 154 25.83 8.93 -23.24
CA GLY A 154 25.77 9.29 -24.65
C GLY A 154 24.37 9.64 -25.15
N ARG A 155 23.38 9.76 -24.26
CA ARG A 155 22.01 10.15 -24.62
C ARG A 155 21.96 11.67 -24.80
N ARG A 156 21.32 12.12 -25.87
CA ARG A 156 21.25 13.55 -26.21
C ARG A 156 19.85 14.11 -25.99
N ALA A 157 19.75 15.43 -26.03
CA ALA A 157 18.46 16.10 -25.99
C ALA A 157 17.66 15.80 -27.29
N ALA A 158 16.34 15.74 -27.18
CA ALA A 158 15.46 15.41 -28.32
C ALA A 158 15.61 16.38 -29.51
N HIS A 159 16.05 17.62 -29.24
CA HIS A 159 16.30 18.66 -30.25
C HIS A 159 17.73 18.65 -30.81
N SER A 160 18.61 17.75 -30.37
CA SER A 160 19.96 17.66 -30.96
C SER A 160 19.86 17.00 -32.35
N THR A 161 19.72 17.81 -33.38
CA THR A 161 19.69 17.37 -34.79
C THR A 161 21.09 17.14 -35.38
N SER A 162 22.16 17.29 -34.58
CA SER A 162 23.53 17.08 -35.06
C SER A 162 23.78 15.59 -35.33
N CYS A 163 23.53 15.17 -36.57
CA CYS A 163 24.23 14.06 -37.19
C CYS A 163 25.74 14.34 -37.08
N MET A 164 26.44 13.66 -36.17
CA MET A 164 27.89 13.55 -36.30
C MET A 164 28.17 12.20 -36.93
N ALA A 165 28.57 12.26 -38.20
CA ALA A 165 29.24 11.17 -38.88
C ALA A 165 30.34 10.63 -37.95
N ARG A 166 30.35 9.31 -37.75
CA ARG A 166 31.44 8.62 -37.07
C ARG A 166 32.71 8.90 -37.88
N ARG A 167 33.71 9.53 -37.25
CA ARG A 167 35.11 9.40 -37.65
C ARG A 167 35.69 8.19 -36.95
#